data_AF-A0A933JR54-F1
#
_entry.id   AF-A0A933JR54-F1
#
_cell.length_a   1.000
_cell.length_b   1.000
_cell.length_c   1.000
_cell.angle_alpha   90.00
_cell.angle_beta   90.00
_cell.angle_gamma   90.00
#
_symmetry.space_group_name_H-M   'P 1'
#
loop_
_entity.id
_entity.type
_entity.pdbx_description
1 polymer ?
#
loop_
_entity_poly.entity_id
_entity_poly.type
_entity_poly.pdbx_seq_one_letter_code
_entity_poly.pdbx_strand_id
1 'polypeptide(L)'
;MKQLVILIATLAPWAPVAGRAQSDGPTEKEEHTTGTQELRELSEETRQLRALLEARKRALAERKKNAELEAEIEQLEQESEIPETERRFLHGFRMGYLYLANIDRPLPWDATHKSLRARYDIASPHQFLIGYESAVRIIGHDWLNMLVVGNVLVAGLEQSRVFPSLNLILGAELDASFQLGAGVNLSPARENPAHMVIAGGWMPRFGALRAPIHAFFIPDKDGNHRMGLLIGFNWSV
;
A
#
# COMPACT_ATOMS: atom_id res chain seq x y z
N MET A 1 1.28 11.60 14.62
CA MET A 1 0.30 12.71 14.53
C MET A 1 -0.80 12.35 13.53
N LYS A 2 -1.91 11.76 14.00
CA LYS A 2 -3.20 11.74 13.27
C LYS A 2 -4.31 11.80 14.30
N GLN A 3 -4.82 13.01 14.53
CA GLN A 3 -6.15 13.21 15.09
C GLN A 3 -7.10 13.25 13.89
N LEU A 4 -8.14 12.41 13.90
CA LEU A 4 -9.41 12.80 13.29
C LEU A 4 -10.55 12.21 14.12
N VAL A 5 -11.10 13.11 14.92
CA VAL A 5 -12.34 12.98 15.66
C VAL A 5 -13.49 13.02 14.66
N ILE A 6 -14.37 12.02 14.65
CA ILE A 6 -15.72 12.18 14.12
C ILE A 6 -16.69 11.78 15.24
N LEU A 7 -17.28 12.83 15.81
CA LEU A 7 -18.35 12.82 16.79
C LEU A 7 -19.67 12.68 16.01
N ILE A 8 -20.48 11.66 16.28
CA ILE A 8 -21.89 11.65 15.88
C ILE A 8 -22.74 11.50 17.14
N ALA A 9 -23.37 12.61 17.49
CA ALA A 9 -24.39 12.71 18.51
C ALA A 9 -25.75 12.32 17.91
N THR A 10 -26.50 11.46 18.60
CA THR A 10 -27.96 11.38 18.44
C THR A 10 -28.59 11.35 19.82
N LEU A 11 -28.99 12.54 20.28
CA LEU A 11 -29.93 12.78 21.35
C LEU A 11 -31.32 12.36 20.87
N ALA A 12 -32.00 11.46 21.59
CA ALA A 12 -33.43 11.21 21.41
C ALA A 12 -34.24 12.04 22.41
N PRO A 13 -35.37 12.64 21.97
CA PRO A 13 -36.09 13.67 22.71
C PRO A 13 -37.04 13.14 23.79
N TRP A 14 -37.13 13.98 24.82
CA TRP A 14 -38.13 14.03 25.89
C TRP A 14 -39.55 14.16 25.31
N ALA A 15 -40.47 13.27 25.72
CA ALA A 15 -41.90 13.39 25.43
C ALA A 15 -42.66 13.85 26.69
N PRO A 16 -43.52 14.88 26.62
CA PRO A 16 -44.53 15.18 27.62
C PRO A 16 -45.88 14.57 27.20
N VAL A 17 -46.66 14.00 28.13
CA VAL A 17 -48.08 13.74 27.88
C VAL A 17 -48.91 14.27 29.05
N ALA A 18 -49.86 15.11 28.67
CA ALA A 18 -50.76 15.90 29.48
C ALA A 18 -51.85 15.05 30.16
N GLY A 19 -52.40 15.58 31.26
CA GLY A 19 -53.46 14.95 32.03
C GLY A 19 -54.86 15.08 31.44
N ARG A 20 -55.83 14.45 32.15
CA ARG A 20 -57.23 14.87 32.18
C ARG A 20 -57.88 14.42 33.49
N ALA A 21 -58.85 15.22 33.90
CA ALA A 21 -59.52 15.22 35.19
C ALA A 21 -60.77 14.31 35.25
N GLN A 22 -61.20 14.08 36.50
CA GLN A 22 -62.59 14.25 37.01
C GLN A 22 -63.38 13.00 37.47
N SER A 23 -63.74 13.11 38.76
CA SER A 23 -64.78 12.51 39.62
C SER A 23 -65.73 11.43 39.10
N ASP A 24 -65.94 10.39 39.92
CA ASP A 24 -67.24 10.15 40.57
C ASP A 24 -67.10 9.25 41.81
N GLY A 25 -68.07 9.39 42.73
CA GLY A 25 -68.04 8.95 44.13
C GLY A 25 -68.35 7.46 44.40
N PRO A 26 -68.59 7.12 45.69
CA PRO A 26 -68.24 5.83 46.25
C PRO A 26 -69.35 4.79 46.15
N THR A 27 -68.97 3.53 46.01
CA THR A 27 -69.79 2.39 46.40
C THR A 27 -68.96 1.47 47.27
N GLU A 28 -69.23 1.53 48.58
CA GLU A 28 -68.93 0.46 49.53
C GLU A 28 -69.52 -0.85 48.99
N LYS A 29 -68.67 -1.88 48.87
CA LYS A 29 -68.90 -3.23 49.41
C LYS A 29 -67.73 -4.16 49.05
N GLU A 30 -67.46 -5.06 50.01
CA GLU A 30 -66.65 -6.28 49.93
C GLU A 30 -65.16 -6.15 50.30
N GLU A 31 -64.97 -6.16 51.62
CA GLU A 31 -63.78 -6.64 52.31
C GLU A 31 -63.41 -8.09 51.92
N HIS A 32 -62.09 -8.35 52.00
CA HIS A 32 -61.43 -9.65 52.12
C HIS A 32 -61.03 -10.46 50.87
N THR A 33 -60.28 -9.85 49.93
CA THR A 33 -59.33 -10.59 49.05
C THR A 33 -58.01 -9.86 48.69
N THR A 34 -57.71 -8.72 49.30
CA THR A 34 -56.64 -7.79 48.87
C THR A 34 -55.21 -8.33 49.00
N GLY A 35 -54.91 -9.08 50.08
CA GLY A 35 -53.54 -9.57 50.33
C GLY A 35 -53.04 -10.60 49.32
N THR A 36 -53.93 -11.31 48.63
CA THR A 36 -53.53 -12.30 47.60
C THR A 36 -53.21 -11.70 46.24
N GLN A 37 -53.70 -10.49 45.92
CA GLN A 37 -53.41 -9.82 44.65
C GLN A 37 -52.03 -9.13 44.70
N GLU A 38 -51.73 -8.41 45.78
CA GLU A 38 -50.42 -7.76 45.98
C GLU A 38 -49.27 -8.77 45.94
N LEU A 39 -49.46 -9.96 46.54
CA LEU A 39 -48.47 -11.04 46.49
C LEU A 39 -48.23 -11.59 45.07
N ARG A 40 -49.24 -11.56 44.20
CA ARG A 40 -49.09 -11.98 42.79
C ARG A 40 -48.34 -10.91 41.99
N GLU A 41 -48.68 -9.64 42.18
CA GLU A 41 -48.00 -8.52 41.53
C GLU A 41 -46.51 -8.45 41.93
N LEU A 42 -46.21 -8.55 43.22
CA LEU A 42 -44.83 -8.66 43.72
C LEU A 42 -44.09 -9.90 43.16
N SER A 43 -44.81 -11.03 42.98
CA SER A 43 -44.23 -12.22 42.37
C SER A 43 -43.93 -12.05 40.88
N GLU A 44 -44.77 -11.30 40.16
CA GLU A 44 -44.57 -10.99 38.73
C GLU A 44 -43.45 -9.98 38.54
N GLU A 45 -43.42 -8.90 39.33
CA GLU A 45 -42.32 -7.93 39.32
C GLU A 45 -40.97 -8.59 39.62
N THR A 46 -40.91 -9.47 40.62
CA THR A 46 -39.67 -10.19 40.94
C THR A 46 -39.24 -11.14 39.83
N ARG A 47 -40.18 -11.74 39.08
CA ARG A 47 -39.86 -12.53 37.86
C ARG A 47 -39.36 -11.65 36.73
N GLN A 48 -40.01 -10.52 36.47
CA GLN A 48 -39.61 -9.56 35.43
C GLN A 48 -38.22 -8.99 35.72
N LEU A 49 -37.96 -8.60 36.98
CA LEU A 49 -36.67 -8.08 37.41
C LEU A 49 -35.54 -9.12 37.25
N ARG A 50 -35.81 -10.39 37.58
CA ARG A 50 -34.85 -11.49 37.36
C ARG A 50 -34.57 -11.71 35.88
N ALA A 51 -35.60 -11.71 35.03
CA ALA A 51 -35.42 -11.86 33.58
C ALA A 51 -34.59 -10.71 32.97
N LEU A 52 -34.84 -9.47 33.42
CA LEU A 52 -34.10 -8.29 32.98
C LEU A 52 -32.63 -8.34 33.43
N LEU A 53 -32.36 -8.78 34.65
CA LEU A 53 -30.99 -8.98 35.16
C LEU A 53 -30.23 -10.05 34.37
N GLU A 54 -30.87 -11.17 34.04
CA GLU A 54 -30.26 -12.22 33.22
C GLU A 54 -29.98 -11.75 31.79
N ALA A 55 -30.91 -11.01 31.16
CA ALA A 55 -30.69 -10.41 29.84
C ALA A 55 -29.51 -9.43 29.86
N ARG A 56 -29.39 -8.60 30.90
CA ARG A 56 -28.27 -7.66 31.06
C ARG A 56 -26.94 -8.37 31.25
N LYS A 57 -26.90 -9.46 32.02
CA LYS A 57 -25.68 -10.28 32.18
C LYS A 57 -25.23 -10.89 30.85
N ARG A 58 -26.16 -11.41 30.05
CA ARG A 58 -25.85 -11.96 28.71
C ARG A 58 -25.30 -10.88 27.77
N ALA A 59 -25.93 -9.72 27.72
CA ALA A 59 -25.46 -8.59 26.90
C ALA A 59 -24.05 -8.11 27.33
N LEU A 60 -23.75 -8.11 28.63
CA LEU A 60 -22.41 -7.79 29.12
C LEU A 60 -21.38 -8.87 28.78
N ALA A 61 -21.76 -10.15 28.82
CA ALA A 61 -20.87 -11.25 28.43
C ALA A 61 -20.55 -11.20 26.93
N GLU A 62 -21.52 -10.92 26.07
CA GLU A 62 -21.31 -10.73 24.63
C GLU A 62 -20.40 -9.53 24.35
N ARG A 63 -20.58 -8.41 25.05
CA ARG A 63 -19.68 -7.25 24.90
C ARG A 63 -18.25 -7.54 25.30
N LYS A 64 -18.04 -8.31 26.38
CA LYS A 64 -16.69 -8.74 26.79
C LYS A 64 -16.05 -9.62 25.73
N LYS A 65 -16.79 -10.61 25.21
CA LYS A 65 -16.32 -11.48 24.14
C LYS A 65 -15.96 -10.70 22.87
N ASN A 66 -16.77 -9.71 22.49
CA ASN A 66 -16.49 -8.87 21.33
C ASN A 66 -15.25 -8.00 21.54
N ALA A 67 -15.07 -7.43 22.74
CA ALA A 67 -13.87 -6.66 23.07
C ALA A 67 -12.59 -7.53 23.09
N GLU A 68 -12.69 -8.78 23.54
CA GLU A 68 -11.59 -9.76 23.47
C GLU A 68 -11.25 -10.10 22.02
N LEU A 69 -12.25 -10.33 21.16
CA LEU A 69 -12.05 -10.57 19.73
C LEU A 69 -11.44 -9.36 19.01
N GLU A 70 -11.88 -8.14 19.33
CA GLU A 70 -11.31 -6.91 18.76
C GLU A 70 -9.84 -6.76 19.16
N ALA A 71 -9.50 -7.03 20.42
CA ALA A 71 -8.11 -7.01 20.89
C ALA A 71 -7.25 -8.11 20.23
N GLU A 72 -7.80 -9.30 20.01
CA GLU A 72 -7.13 -10.39 19.29
C GLU A 72 -6.88 -10.02 17.81
N ILE A 73 -7.86 -9.40 17.15
CA ILE A 73 -7.69 -8.91 15.77
C ILE A 73 -6.61 -7.82 15.71
N GLU A 74 -6.60 -6.85 16.63
CA GLU A 74 -5.58 -5.81 16.68
C GLU A 74 -4.19 -6.40 16.94
N GLN A 75 -4.08 -7.40 17.81
CA GLN A 75 -2.82 -8.11 18.05
C GLN A 75 -2.37 -8.90 16.81
N LEU A 76 -3.28 -9.59 16.13
CA LEU A 76 -2.97 -10.31 14.88
C LEU A 76 -2.58 -9.34 13.75
N GLU A 77 -3.21 -8.17 13.66
CA GLU A 77 -2.82 -7.12 12.73
C GLU A 77 -1.40 -6.61 13.04
N GLN A 78 -1.09 -6.35 14.32
CA GLN A 78 0.26 -5.97 14.76
C GLN A 78 1.30 -7.07 14.53
N GLU A 79 0.97 -8.34 14.77
CA GLU A 79 1.88 -9.48 14.52
C GLU A 79 2.05 -9.75 13.01
N SER A 80 1.05 -9.43 12.19
CA SER A 80 1.14 -9.55 10.73
C SER A 80 1.97 -8.44 10.08
N GLU A 81 2.18 -7.32 10.78
CA GLU A 81 3.16 -6.30 10.41
C GLU A 81 4.58 -6.80 10.72
N ILE A 82 5.08 -7.71 9.90
CA ILE A 82 6.51 -8.06 9.87
C ILE A 82 7.30 -6.74 9.81
N PRO A 83 8.19 -6.46 10.79
CA PRO A 83 8.92 -5.21 10.84
C PRO A 83 9.58 -4.93 9.49
N GLU A 84 9.34 -3.74 8.92
CA GLU A 84 9.89 -3.36 7.61
C GLU A 84 11.43 -3.48 7.53
N THR A 85 12.09 -3.50 8.69
CA THR A 85 13.52 -3.69 8.88
C THR A 85 14.02 -5.10 8.52
N GLU A 86 13.15 -6.12 8.44
CA GLU A 86 13.55 -7.49 8.11
C GLU A 86 13.62 -7.78 6.60
N ARG A 87 12.83 -7.10 5.75
CA ARG A 87 12.81 -7.35 4.31
C ARG A 87 13.89 -6.55 3.58
N ARG A 88 15.14 -6.96 3.79
CA ARG A 88 16.34 -6.30 3.23
C ARG A 88 16.52 -6.54 1.74
N PHE A 89 15.97 -7.63 1.19
CA PHE A 89 16.11 -7.99 -0.21
C PHE A 89 14.75 -7.97 -0.91
N LEU A 90 14.64 -7.20 -1.97
CA LEU A 90 13.48 -7.10 -2.84
C LEU A 90 13.89 -7.50 -4.24
N HIS A 91 13.07 -8.24 -4.96
CA HIS A 91 13.35 -8.56 -6.34
C HIS A 91 12.08 -8.82 -7.14
N GLY A 92 12.19 -8.76 -8.47
CA GLY A 92 11.11 -9.15 -9.34
C GLY A 92 11.24 -8.62 -10.77
N PHE A 93 10.16 -8.75 -11.52
CA PHE A 93 10.15 -8.48 -12.95
C PHE A 93 9.96 -6.99 -13.26
N ARG A 94 10.53 -6.57 -14.39
CA ARG A 94 10.40 -5.24 -14.97
C ARG A 94 9.92 -5.33 -16.40
N MET A 95 9.05 -4.40 -16.77
CA MET A 95 8.70 -4.12 -18.15
C MET A 95 8.63 -2.62 -18.36
N GLY A 96 8.79 -2.16 -19.58
CA GLY A 96 8.78 -0.73 -19.79
C GLY A 96 9.07 -0.30 -21.20
N TYR A 97 9.48 0.94 -21.30
CA TYR A 97 9.66 1.66 -22.54
C TYR A 97 10.95 2.46 -22.49
N LEU A 98 11.68 2.44 -23.60
CA LEU A 98 12.93 3.16 -23.81
C LEU A 98 12.80 4.05 -25.04
N TYR A 99 13.30 5.27 -24.92
CA TYR A 99 13.52 6.19 -26.01
C TYR A 99 15.01 6.46 -26.18
N LEU A 100 15.49 6.28 -27.41
CA LEU A 100 16.85 6.60 -27.85
C LEU A 100 16.83 7.94 -28.59
N ALA A 101 17.47 8.96 -28.02
CA ALA A 101 17.62 10.24 -28.69
C ALA A 101 18.70 10.16 -29.78
N ASN A 102 18.51 10.92 -30.86
CA ASN A 102 19.51 11.17 -31.90
C ASN A 102 20.02 9.91 -32.65
N ILE A 103 19.20 8.87 -32.81
CA ILE A 103 19.62 7.61 -33.47
C ILE A 103 20.14 7.77 -34.91
N ASP A 104 19.77 8.86 -35.59
CA ASP A 104 20.16 9.19 -36.96
C ASP A 104 21.43 10.05 -37.03
N ARG A 105 21.91 10.55 -35.90
CA ARG A 105 23.12 11.38 -35.85
C ARG A 105 24.36 10.52 -36.11
N PRO A 106 25.28 10.96 -36.99
CA PRO A 106 26.58 10.31 -37.16
C PRO A 106 27.35 10.25 -35.83
N LEU A 107 27.91 9.09 -35.52
CA LEU A 107 28.73 8.91 -34.32
C LEU A 107 30.10 9.60 -34.52
N PRO A 108 30.50 10.54 -33.64
CA PRO A 108 31.72 11.32 -33.82
C PRO A 108 33.00 10.47 -33.83
N TRP A 109 32.98 9.35 -33.11
CA TRP A 109 34.11 8.44 -32.94
C TRP A 109 34.10 7.29 -33.96
N ASP A 110 33.02 7.10 -34.73
CA ASP A 110 32.95 6.03 -35.73
C ASP A 110 33.65 6.49 -37.01
N ALA A 111 34.72 5.81 -37.40
CA ALA A 111 35.47 6.10 -38.63
C ALA A 111 34.60 6.00 -39.90
N THR A 112 33.50 5.25 -39.83
CA THR A 112 32.53 5.13 -40.94
C THR A 112 31.45 6.20 -40.92
N HIS A 113 31.44 7.07 -39.90
CA HIS A 113 30.42 8.09 -39.65
C HIS A 113 28.97 7.55 -39.69
N LYS A 114 28.79 6.27 -39.35
CA LYS A 114 27.48 5.65 -39.28
C LYS A 114 26.73 6.19 -38.06
N SER A 115 25.41 6.29 -38.21
CA SER A 115 24.50 6.56 -37.10
C SER A 115 24.24 5.29 -36.28
N LEU A 116 23.67 5.42 -35.08
CA LEU A 116 23.23 4.27 -34.28
C LEU A 116 22.25 3.39 -35.06
N ARG A 117 21.30 4.01 -35.77
CA ARG A 117 20.36 3.33 -36.66
C ARG A 117 21.10 2.47 -37.68
N ALA A 118 22.04 3.05 -38.43
CA ALA A 118 22.75 2.32 -39.49
C ALA A 118 23.68 1.22 -38.95
N ARG A 119 24.23 1.42 -37.75
CA ARG A 119 25.19 0.50 -37.14
C ARG A 119 24.54 -0.71 -36.49
N TYR A 120 23.45 -0.50 -35.77
CA TYR A 120 22.75 -1.55 -35.02
C TYR A 120 21.46 -2.01 -35.70
N ASP A 121 21.17 -1.46 -36.89
CA ASP A 121 19.96 -1.71 -37.67
C ASP A 121 18.69 -1.53 -36.84
N ILE A 122 18.61 -0.37 -36.19
CA ILE A 122 17.49 0.02 -35.33
C ILE A 122 16.44 0.73 -36.20
N ALA A 123 15.29 0.12 -36.37
CA ALA A 123 14.19 0.70 -37.15
C ALA A 123 13.60 1.95 -36.46
N SER A 124 13.40 1.89 -35.14
CA SER A 124 12.70 2.90 -34.35
C SER A 124 13.48 3.31 -33.09
N PRO A 125 13.47 4.60 -32.69
CA PRO A 125 14.08 5.05 -31.44
C PRO A 125 13.31 4.57 -30.20
N HIS A 126 12.13 4.01 -30.41
CA HIS A 126 11.23 3.51 -29.37
C HIS A 126 11.45 2.00 -29.20
N GLN A 127 11.81 1.57 -27.99
CA GLN A 127 12.07 0.17 -27.69
C GLN A 127 11.26 -0.31 -26.48
N PHE A 128 10.79 -1.54 -26.53
CA PHE A 128 10.19 -2.19 -25.38
C PHE A 128 11.29 -2.73 -24.47
N LEU A 129 11.10 -2.64 -23.15
CA LEU A 129 12.01 -3.17 -22.15
C LEU A 129 11.36 -4.33 -21.40
N ILE A 130 12.13 -5.39 -21.17
CA ILE A 130 11.80 -6.45 -20.22
C ILE A 130 13.03 -6.79 -19.40
N GLY A 131 12.85 -7.18 -18.15
CA GLY A 131 13.98 -7.60 -17.34
C GLY A 131 13.63 -7.97 -15.92
N TYR A 132 14.67 -7.97 -15.09
CA TYR A 132 14.60 -8.36 -13.70
C TYR A 132 15.39 -7.37 -12.85
N GLU A 133 14.85 -7.03 -11.68
CA GLU A 133 15.47 -6.12 -10.73
C GLU A 133 15.64 -6.81 -9.38
N SER A 134 16.75 -6.51 -8.72
CA SER A 134 17.05 -6.88 -7.34
C SER A 134 17.50 -5.63 -6.59
N ALA A 135 16.96 -5.39 -5.41
CA ALA A 135 17.27 -4.26 -4.57
C ALA A 135 17.60 -4.72 -3.14
N VAL A 136 18.68 -4.19 -2.58
CA VAL A 136 19.10 -4.42 -1.20
C VAL A 136 18.98 -3.11 -0.43
N ARG A 137 18.29 -3.14 0.71
CA ARG A 137 18.25 -2.04 1.69
C ARG A 137 19.37 -2.23 2.72
N ILE A 138 20.31 -1.30 2.78
CA ILE A 138 21.50 -1.43 3.67
C ILE A 138 21.25 -0.75 5.01
N ILE A 139 20.96 0.55 4.98
CA ILE A 139 20.70 1.37 6.18
C ILE A 139 19.25 1.74 6.12
N GLY A 140 18.49 1.46 7.18
CA GLY A 140 17.09 1.88 7.25
C GLY A 140 16.83 2.66 8.53
N HIS A 141 16.47 3.91 8.37
CA HIS A 141 15.83 4.73 9.40
C HIS A 141 14.42 5.08 8.93
N ASP A 142 13.55 5.53 9.83
CA ASP A 142 12.12 5.66 9.57
C ASP A 142 11.77 6.51 8.33
N TRP A 143 12.64 7.46 7.96
CA TRP A 143 12.43 8.36 6.82
C TRP A 143 13.38 8.14 5.64
N LEU A 144 14.52 7.45 5.84
CA LEU A 144 15.58 7.31 4.85
C LEU A 144 16.17 5.90 4.85
N ASN A 145 16.05 5.21 3.73
CA ASN A 145 16.78 3.97 3.48
C ASN A 145 17.86 4.16 2.40
N MET A 146 19.03 3.55 2.57
CA MET A 146 20.01 3.43 1.49
C MET A 146 19.76 2.17 0.66
N LEU A 147 19.73 2.32 -0.66
CA LEU A 147 19.43 1.27 -1.63
C LEU A 147 20.63 0.95 -2.51
N VAL A 148 20.83 -0.34 -2.75
CA VAL A 148 21.62 -0.85 -3.88
C VAL A 148 20.66 -1.57 -4.81
N VAL A 149 20.49 -1.07 -6.02
CA VAL A 149 19.57 -1.63 -7.02
C VAL A 149 20.39 -2.15 -8.20
N GLY A 150 20.29 -3.44 -8.45
CA GLY A 150 20.80 -4.09 -9.65
C GLY A 150 19.64 -4.46 -10.57
N ASN A 151 19.74 -4.17 -11.87
CA ASN A 151 18.75 -4.68 -12.82
C ASN A 151 19.42 -5.19 -14.10
N VAL A 152 18.82 -6.22 -14.70
CA VAL A 152 19.20 -6.78 -15.99
C VAL A 152 18.02 -6.56 -16.91
N LEU A 153 18.23 -5.87 -18.03
CA LEU A 153 17.19 -5.49 -18.98
C LEU A 153 17.58 -5.95 -20.39
N VAL A 154 16.57 -6.27 -21.20
CA VAL A 154 16.67 -6.55 -22.62
C VAL A 154 15.74 -5.60 -23.36
N ALA A 155 16.26 -4.95 -24.39
CA ALA A 155 15.50 -4.06 -25.27
C ALA A 155 15.49 -4.56 -26.73
N GLY A 156 14.53 -4.06 -27.52
CA GLY A 156 14.52 -4.19 -28.99
C GLY A 156 13.85 -5.46 -29.52
N LEU A 157 13.20 -6.25 -28.66
CA LEU A 157 12.53 -7.50 -29.05
C LEU A 157 11.44 -7.24 -30.11
N GLU A 158 10.77 -6.10 -30.04
CA GLU A 158 9.76 -5.65 -31.01
C GLU A 158 10.32 -5.35 -32.41
N GLN A 159 11.65 -5.25 -32.52
CA GLN A 159 12.37 -5.00 -33.77
C GLN A 159 13.23 -6.20 -34.18
N SER A 160 13.02 -7.39 -33.60
CA SER A 160 13.87 -8.57 -33.81
C SER A 160 15.35 -8.35 -33.47
N ARG A 161 15.62 -7.46 -32.50
CA ARG A 161 16.96 -7.15 -31.99
C ARG A 161 17.03 -7.44 -30.49
N VAL A 162 18.24 -7.71 -30.00
CA VAL A 162 18.46 -7.99 -28.57
C VAL A 162 19.56 -7.07 -28.08
N PHE A 163 19.17 -6.09 -27.26
CA PHE A 163 20.10 -5.16 -26.61
C PHE A 163 20.09 -5.41 -25.10
N PRO A 164 20.97 -6.29 -24.58
CA PRO A 164 21.05 -6.52 -23.15
C PRO A 164 21.72 -5.34 -22.46
N SER A 165 21.33 -5.07 -21.23
CA SER A 165 21.98 -4.10 -20.36
C SER A 165 21.90 -4.52 -18.91
N LEU A 166 22.88 -4.08 -18.13
CA LEU A 166 22.99 -4.31 -16.70
C LEU A 166 23.14 -2.95 -16.03
N ASN A 167 22.25 -2.60 -15.10
CA ASN A 167 22.42 -1.39 -14.28
C ASN A 167 22.77 -1.76 -12.85
N LEU A 168 23.63 -0.97 -12.25
CA LEU A 168 23.91 -0.97 -10.82
C LEU A 168 23.78 0.46 -10.31
N ILE A 169 22.82 0.70 -9.42
CA ILE A 169 22.42 2.01 -8.93
C ILE A 169 22.59 2.02 -7.41
N LEU A 170 23.23 3.08 -6.91
CA LEU A 170 23.25 3.42 -5.50
C LEU A 170 22.29 4.59 -5.28
N GLY A 171 21.43 4.48 -4.27
CA GLY A 171 20.36 5.44 -4.09
C GLY A 171 19.83 5.52 -2.67
N ALA A 172 18.78 6.30 -2.54
CA ALA A 172 18.03 6.50 -1.32
C ALA A 172 16.53 6.23 -1.56
N GLU A 173 15.88 5.73 -0.53
CA GLU A 173 14.43 5.61 -0.43
C GLU A 173 13.92 6.56 0.65
N LEU A 174 12.95 7.39 0.31
CA LEU A 174 12.28 8.31 1.21
C LEU A 174 10.89 7.78 1.53
N ASP A 175 10.52 7.78 2.81
CA ASP A 175 9.20 7.36 3.30
C ASP A 175 8.75 5.99 2.76
N ALA A 176 9.71 5.06 2.66
CA ALA A 176 9.52 3.70 2.14
C ALA A 176 8.92 3.59 0.72
N SER A 177 8.83 4.70 -0.02
CA SER A 177 8.01 4.82 -1.23
C SER A 177 8.72 5.50 -2.39
N PHE A 178 9.42 6.62 -2.15
CA PHE A 178 10.08 7.38 -3.21
C PHE A 178 11.54 6.96 -3.32
N GLN A 179 12.00 6.63 -4.52
CA GLN A 179 13.37 6.19 -4.76
C GLN A 179 14.08 7.16 -5.69
N LEU A 180 15.36 7.41 -5.42
CA LEU A 180 16.23 8.20 -6.27
C LEU A 180 17.66 7.65 -6.18
N GLY A 181 18.40 7.66 -7.29
CA GLY A 181 19.76 7.16 -7.28
C GLY A 181 20.49 7.42 -8.58
N ALA A 182 21.79 7.15 -8.53
CA ALA A 182 22.66 7.19 -9.68
C ALA A 182 23.62 6.00 -9.66
N GLY A 183 24.16 5.64 -10.82
CA GLY A 183 25.10 4.56 -10.92
C GLY A 183 25.57 4.30 -12.33
N VAL A 184 25.85 3.04 -12.62
CA VAL A 184 26.45 2.60 -13.89
C VAL A 184 25.46 1.76 -14.70
N ASN A 185 25.30 2.08 -15.97
CA ASN A 185 24.66 1.26 -16.99
C ASN A 185 25.75 0.61 -17.84
N LEU A 186 25.78 -0.72 -17.87
CA LEU A 186 26.62 -1.51 -18.73
C LEU A 186 25.80 -2.01 -19.92
N SER A 187 26.31 -1.81 -21.12
CA SER A 187 25.74 -2.31 -22.37
C SER A 187 26.86 -2.91 -23.21
N PRO A 188 26.60 -3.93 -24.04
CA PRO A 188 27.62 -4.63 -24.83
C PRO A 188 28.09 -3.81 -26.05
N ALA A 189 28.19 -2.49 -25.93
CA ALA A 189 28.80 -1.63 -26.94
C ALA A 189 30.32 -1.79 -26.89
N ARG A 190 30.97 -1.92 -28.06
CA ARG A 190 32.43 -2.13 -28.14
C ARG A 190 33.23 -0.93 -27.66
N GLU A 191 32.76 0.30 -27.93
CA GLU A 191 33.54 1.52 -27.66
C GLU A 191 33.29 2.12 -26.28
N ASN A 192 32.03 2.18 -25.85
CA ASN A 192 31.64 2.77 -24.57
C ASN A 192 30.71 1.78 -23.84
N PRO A 193 31.26 0.71 -23.22
CA PRO A 193 30.42 -0.29 -22.58
C PRO A 193 29.74 0.23 -21.31
N ALA A 194 30.25 1.29 -20.70
CA ALA A 194 29.76 1.83 -19.44
C ALA A 194 29.29 3.29 -19.60
N HIS A 195 28.10 3.57 -19.09
CA HIS A 195 27.49 4.90 -19.02
C HIS A 195 27.01 5.19 -17.61
N MET A 196 26.81 6.46 -17.28
CA MET A 196 26.12 6.83 -16.05
C MET A 196 24.61 6.64 -16.23
N VAL A 197 23.92 6.16 -15.20
CA VAL A 197 22.45 6.16 -15.13
C VAL A 197 22.00 6.97 -13.93
N ILE A 198 20.95 7.76 -14.11
CA ILE A 198 20.21 8.43 -13.04
C ILE A 198 18.79 7.88 -13.10
N ALA A 199 18.25 7.47 -11.97
CA ALA A 199 16.90 6.95 -11.89
C ALA A 199 16.17 7.51 -10.68
N GLY A 200 14.86 7.63 -10.80
CA GLY A 200 13.99 7.96 -9.70
C GLY A 200 12.58 7.48 -9.95
N GLY A 201 11.81 7.30 -8.89
CA GLY A 201 10.45 6.83 -9.04
C GLY A 201 9.75 6.55 -7.73
N TRP A 202 8.64 5.83 -7.86
CA TRP A 202 7.72 5.57 -6.78
C TRP A 202 7.40 4.09 -6.71
N MET A 203 7.35 3.54 -5.50
CA MET A 203 7.15 2.12 -5.24
C MET A 203 5.97 1.92 -4.26
N PRO A 204 4.72 2.04 -4.75
CA PRO A 204 3.54 1.75 -3.95
C PRO A 204 3.54 0.29 -3.44
N ARG A 205 2.99 0.10 -2.24
CA ARG A 205 2.84 -1.21 -1.59
C ARG A 205 1.39 -1.68 -1.66
N PHE A 206 1.22 -2.93 -2.07
CA PHE A 206 -0.06 -3.64 -2.13
C PHE A 206 0.07 -4.96 -1.35
N GLY A 207 -0.17 -4.89 -0.04
CA GLY A 207 0.05 -6.02 0.87
C GLY A 207 1.52 -6.45 0.90
N ALA A 208 1.79 -7.68 0.45
CA ALA A 208 3.15 -8.23 0.36
C ALA A 208 3.92 -7.84 -0.91
N LEU A 209 3.23 -7.27 -1.91
CA LEU A 209 3.82 -6.87 -3.18
C LEU A 209 4.17 -5.39 -3.17
N ARG A 210 5.23 -5.03 -3.89
CA ARG A 210 5.63 -3.64 -4.17
C ARG A 210 5.60 -3.44 -5.68
N ALA A 211 5.01 -2.37 -6.19
CA ALA A 211 4.83 -2.14 -7.63
C ALA A 211 5.62 -0.91 -8.11
N PRO A 212 6.94 -1.03 -8.33
CA PRO A 212 7.78 0.11 -8.68
C PRO A 212 7.45 0.69 -10.04
N ILE A 213 7.51 2.02 -10.10
CA ILE A 213 7.36 2.86 -11.29
C ILE A 213 8.58 3.78 -11.33
N HIS A 214 9.56 3.46 -12.16
CA HIS A 214 10.85 4.16 -12.25
C HIS A 214 11.00 4.87 -13.58
N ALA A 215 11.38 6.14 -13.54
CA ALA A 215 11.93 6.86 -14.67
C ALA A 215 13.46 6.82 -14.60
N PHE A 216 14.11 6.73 -15.76
CA PHE A 216 15.57 6.77 -15.83
C PHE A 216 16.07 7.61 -17.00
N PHE A 217 17.28 8.13 -16.83
CA PHE A 217 18.01 8.89 -17.82
C PHE A 217 19.48 8.43 -17.84
N ILE A 218 19.97 8.12 -19.04
CA ILE A 218 21.34 7.70 -19.30
C ILE A 218 21.94 8.71 -20.27
N PRO A 219 22.71 9.70 -19.78
CA PRO A 219 23.43 10.60 -20.65
C PRO A 219 24.54 9.87 -21.40
N ASP A 220 24.80 10.33 -22.62
CA ASP A 220 25.90 9.86 -23.44
C ASP A 220 26.71 11.06 -23.94
N LYS A 221 28.04 10.92 -23.99
CA LYS A 221 28.97 11.97 -24.43
C LYS A 221 28.79 12.29 -25.92
N ASP A 222 28.29 11.33 -26.69
CA ASP A 222 28.09 11.47 -28.13
C ASP A 222 26.72 12.09 -28.48
N GLY A 223 25.93 12.43 -27.46
CA GLY A 223 24.59 13.02 -27.60
C GLY A 223 23.48 12.00 -27.82
N ASN A 224 23.78 10.69 -27.81
CA ASN A 224 22.78 9.63 -27.93
C ASN A 224 22.22 9.25 -26.55
N HIS A 225 21.47 10.18 -25.96
CA HIS A 225 20.88 9.99 -24.64
C HIS A 225 19.79 8.90 -24.68
N ARG A 226 19.65 8.18 -23.57
CA ARG A 226 18.58 7.19 -23.41
C ARG A 226 17.72 7.58 -22.23
N MET A 227 16.42 7.49 -22.39
CA MET A 227 15.47 7.74 -21.30
C MET A 227 14.34 6.73 -21.36
N GLY A 228 13.74 6.44 -20.23
CA GLY A 228 12.67 5.45 -20.21
C GLY A 228 11.90 5.40 -18.92
N LEU A 229 10.88 4.54 -18.96
CA LEU A 229 10.01 4.21 -17.85
C LEU A 229 10.02 2.70 -17.66
N LEU A 230 10.10 2.26 -16.41
CA LEU A 230 10.00 0.86 -15.99
C LEU A 230 8.87 0.74 -14.98
N ILE A 231 8.05 -0.28 -15.15
CA ILE A 231 7.04 -0.71 -14.19
C ILE A 231 7.26 -2.18 -13.85
N GLY A 232 6.78 -2.63 -12.70
CA GLY A 232 6.89 -4.04 -12.36
C GLY A 232 6.31 -4.40 -11.01
N PHE A 233 6.71 -5.57 -10.54
CA PHE A 233 6.34 -6.08 -9.22
C PHE A 233 7.57 -6.65 -8.54
N ASN A 234 7.70 -6.33 -7.25
CA ASN A 234 8.71 -6.86 -6.35
C ASN A 234 8.03 -7.63 -5.22
N TRP A 235 8.68 -8.70 -4.80
CA TRP A 235 8.40 -9.39 -3.57
C TRP A 235 9.70 -9.55 -2.77
N SER A 236 9.55 -9.83 -1.48
CA SER A 236 10.66 -10.20 -0.61
C SER A 236 10.70 -11.70 -0.45
N VAL A 237 11.91 -12.24 -0.29
CA VAL A 237 12.15 -13.61 0.19
C VAL A 237 12.60 -13.56 1.63
#